data_AF-A0A511TAX7-F1
#
_entry.id   AF-A0A511TAX7-F1
#
_cell.length_a   1.000
_cell.length_b   1.000
_cell.length_c   1.000
_cell.angle_alpha   90.00
_cell.angle_beta   90.00
_cell.angle_gamma   90.00
#
_symmetry.space_group_name_H-M   'P 1'
#
loop_
_entity.id
_entity.type
_entity.pdbx_description
1 polymer ?
#
loop_
_entity_poly.entity_id
_entity_poly.type
_entity_poly.pdbx_seq_one_letter_code
_entity_poly.pdbx_strand_id
1 'polypeptide(L)'
;MGVLYCATCAARPEVNYLEVFRQERWGQRDANAWTVGSVSLLLVGLAGLAVYLEAWRLVPLLLGAAGVGAAFFLGEWWARPGLVLTPVVGGLWATSLYGPGALVVAFLMFISSLQIFLDTRTRLFFCVDVSEKDLRRLWNLQVNNPLARHALSAGVASVAFPLMVPLALVLGFLGLRAVDANARPPIGRKGQALAGIALGLGAIALWGLVLWRPVVQAVFDRLFSDWP
;
A
#
# COMPACT_ATOMS: atom_id res chain seq x y z
N MET A 1 -12.78 21.31 15.82
CA MET A 1 -14.20 21.54 16.16
C MET A 1 -14.95 21.71 14.85
N GLY A 2 -15.81 20.74 14.52
CA GLY A 2 -16.54 20.72 13.26
C GLY A 2 -17.60 21.81 13.21
N VAL A 3 -17.81 22.38 12.02
CA VAL A 3 -18.92 23.29 11.75
C VAL A 3 -20.22 22.54 12.05
N LEU A 4 -21.04 23.07 12.97
CA LEU A 4 -22.32 22.48 13.32
C LEU A 4 -23.30 22.72 12.17
N TYR A 5 -23.38 21.74 11.26
CA TYR A 5 -24.40 21.71 10.23
C TYR A 5 -25.75 21.32 10.84
N CYS A 6 -26.84 21.90 10.32
CA CYS A 6 -28.19 21.45 10.66
C CYS A 6 -28.36 19.96 10.29
N ALA A 7 -29.20 19.19 11.00
CA ALA A 7 -29.37 17.75 10.71
C ALA A 7 -29.71 17.47 9.23
N THR A 8 -30.54 18.32 8.63
CA THR A 8 -30.91 18.28 7.20
C THR A 8 -29.76 18.64 6.26
N CYS A 9 -28.84 19.49 6.70
CA CYS A 9 -27.65 19.93 5.98
C CYS A 9 -26.57 18.84 6.01
N ALA A 10 -26.39 18.19 7.17
CA ALA A 10 -25.49 17.07 7.38
C ALA A 10 -25.95 15.79 6.65
N ALA A 11 -27.26 15.67 6.37
CA ALA A 11 -27.80 14.61 5.53
C ALA A 11 -27.47 14.79 4.04
N ARG A 12 -27.01 15.98 3.61
CA ARG A 12 -26.62 16.19 2.20
C ARG A 12 -25.26 15.54 1.95
N PRO A 13 -25.15 14.61 0.98
CA PRO A 13 -23.89 13.91 0.70
C PRO A 13 -22.77 14.88 0.29
N GLU A 14 -23.12 16.02 -0.30
CA GLU A 14 -22.17 17.05 -0.73
C GLU A 14 -21.44 17.72 0.44
N VAL A 15 -22.11 17.85 1.59
CA VAL A 15 -21.59 18.56 2.76
C VAL A 15 -20.88 17.58 3.71
N ASN A 16 -21.36 16.34 3.78
CA ASN A 16 -20.96 15.40 4.81
C ASN A 16 -20.33 14.09 4.28
N TYR A 17 -19.87 14.06 3.03
CA TYR A 17 -19.29 12.84 2.43
C TYR A 17 -18.10 12.29 3.24
N LEU A 18 -17.34 13.13 3.95
CA LEU A 18 -16.23 12.67 4.79
C LEU A 18 -16.69 11.92 6.04
N GLU A 19 -17.83 12.31 6.63
CA GLU A 19 -18.40 11.61 7.77
C GLU A 19 -19.06 10.30 7.31
N VAL A 20 -19.77 10.33 6.18
CA VAL A 20 -20.29 9.10 5.56
C VAL A 20 -19.13 8.13 5.27
N PHE A 21 -18.06 8.63 4.66
CA PHE A 21 -16.85 7.86 4.38
C PHE A 21 -16.17 7.32 5.66
N ARG A 22 -16.19 8.10 6.75
CA ARG A 22 -15.71 7.68 8.07
C ARG A 22 -16.58 6.54 8.59
N GLN A 23 -17.89 6.72 8.65
CA GLN A 23 -18.85 5.76 9.17
C GLN A 23 -18.82 4.44 8.39
N GLU A 24 -18.72 4.50 7.07
CA GLU A 24 -18.57 3.32 6.22
C GLU A 24 -17.32 2.49 6.58
N ARG A 25 -16.23 3.12 7.01
CA ARG A 25 -14.96 2.45 7.30
C ARG A 25 -14.71 2.22 8.80
N TRP A 26 -15.61 2.72 9.64
CA TRP A 26 -15.51 2.66 11.09
C TRP A 26 -15.66 1.22 11.57
N GLY A 27 -14.68 0.69 12.29
CA GLY A 27 -14.70 -0.70 12.75
C GLY A 27 -14.52 -1.76 11.65
N GLN A 28 -14.45 -1.37 10.37
CA GLN A 28 -14.24 -2.31 9.27
C GLN A 28 -12.77 -2.67 9.13
N ARG A 29 -12.48 -3.98 9.03
CA ARG A 29 -11.14 -4.51 8.77
C ARG A 29 -10.58 -3.95 7.47
N ASP A 30 -9.32 -3.53 7.51
CA ASP A 30 -8.59 -3.02 6.35
C ASP A 30 -7.56 -4.03 5.82
N ALA A 31 -6.89 -3.67 4.73
CA ALA A 31 -5.86 -4.52 4.14
C ALA A 31 -4.70 -4.82 5.10
N ASN A 32 -4.37 -3.88 6.00
CA ASN A 32 -3.35 -4.06 7.02
C ASN A 32 -3.78 -5.10 8.05
N ALA A 33 -5.03 -5.05 8.53
CA ALA A 33 -5.58 -6.06 9.42
C ALA A 33 -5.49 -7.46 8.80
N TRP A 34 -5.92 -7.63 7.55
CA TRP A 34 -5.78 -8.91 6.85
C TRP A 34 -4.34 -9.36 6.68
N THR A 35 -3.42 -8.44 6.37
CA THR A 35 -1.98 -8.73 6.29
C THR A 35 -1.45 -9.22 7.64
N VAL A 36 -1.74 -8.49 8.72
CA VAL A 36 -1.31 -8.85 10.08
C VAL A 36 -1.89 -10.20 10.49
N GLY A 37 -3.19 -10.44 10.26
CA GLY A 37 -3.83 -11.72 10.55
C GLY A 37 -3.22 -12.89 9.78
N SER A 38 -2.89 -12.69 8.49
CA SER A 38 -2.23 -13.70 7.67
C SER A 38 -0.81 -14.00 8.17
N VAL A 39 -0.05 -12.96 8.55
CA VAL A 39 1.27 -13.11 9.16
C VAL A 39 1.17 -13.82 10.51
N SER A 40 0.15 -13.54 11.33
CA SER A 40 -0.09 -14.26 12.59
C SER A 40 -0.33 -15.76 12.37
N LEU A 41 -1.11 -16.15 11.36
CA LEU A 41 -1.30 -17.56 11.01
C LEU A 41 0.02 -18.21 10.58
N LEU A 42 0.83 -17.50 9.78
CA LEU A 42 2.17 -17.96 9.41
C LEU A 42 3.06 -18.16 10.66
N LEU A 43 3.04 -17.23 11.61
CA LEU A 43 3.81 -17.33 12.85
C LEU A 43 3.39 -18.53 13.70
N VAL A 44 2.10 -18.90 13.73
CA VAL A 44 1.64 -20.15 14.37
C VAL A 44 2.23 -21.37 13.67
N GLY A 45 2.23 -21.40 12.34
CA GLY A 45 2.86 -22.48 11.57
C GLY A 45 4.37 -22.58 11.84
N LEU A 46 5.06 -21.44 11.90
CA LEU A 46 6.47 -21.37 12.25
C LEU A 46 6.74 -21.82 13.70
N ALA A 47 5.83 -21.57 14.64
CA ALA A 47 5.94 -22.08 16.00
C ALA A 47 5.83 -23.61 16.03
N GLY A 48 4.92 -24.19 15.25
CA GLY A 48 4.82 -25.64 15.07
C GLY A 48 6.09 -26.25 14.46
N LEU A 49 6.68 -25.58 13.45
CA LEU A 49 7.97 -25.98 12.89
C LEU A 49 9.10 -25.88 13.91
N ALA A 50 9.12 -24.83 14.73
CA ALA A 50 10.13 -24.66 15.79
C ALA A 50 10.03 -25.77 16.85
N VAL A 51 8.82 -26.22 17.20
CA VAL A 51 8.59 -27.39 18.05
C VAL A 51 9.20 -28.65 17.42
N TYR A 52 8.93 -28.89 16.13
CA TYR A 52 9.46 -30.04 15.39
C TYR A 52 10.99 -30.05 15.31
N LEU A 53 11.62 -28.88 15.18
CA LEU A 53 13.07 -28.71 15.13
C LEU A 53 13.72 -28.56 16.52
N GLU A 54 12.98 -28.82 17.60
CA GLU A 54 13.43 -28.70 19.00
C GLU A 54 13.96 -27.29 19.38
N ALA A 55 13.55 -26.26 18.64
CA ALA A 55 13.89 -24.85 18.87
C ALA A 55 12.94 -24.20 19.90
N TRP A 56 12.78 -24.82 21.07
CA TRP A 56 11.78 -24.45 22.08
C TRP A 56 11.83 -22.99 22.54
N ARG A 57 13.00 -22.37 22.50
CA ARG A 57 13.20 -20.96 22.88
C ARG A 57 12.50 -19.97 21.92
N LEU A 58 12.24 -20.36 20.68
CA LEU A 58 11.52 -19.54 19.69
C LEU A 58 10.00 -19.62 19.82
N VAL A 59 9.49 -20.75 20.31
CA VAL A 59 8.05 -21.01 20.41
C VAL A 59 7.29 -19.91 21.15
N PRO A 60 7.69 -19.48 22.38
CA PRO A 60 6.98 -18.42 23.08
C PRO A 60 7.04 -17.07 22.35
N LEU A 61 8.15 -16.77 21.67
CA LEU A 61 8.30 -15.55 20.89
C LEU A 61 7.33 -15.52 19.69
N LEU A 62 7.28 -16.61 18.93
CA LEU A 62 6.42 -16.74 17.75
C LEU A 62 4.94 -16.73 18.14
N LEU A 63 4.55 -17.49 19.17
CA LEU A 63 3.17 -17.53 19.66
C LEU A 63 2.75 -16.21 20.30
N GLY A 64 3.63 -15.54 21.05
CA GLY A 64 3.36 -14.23 21.61
C GLY A 64 3.10 -13.19 20.52
N ALA A 65 3.96 -13.13 19.50
CA ALA A 65 3.77 -12.25 18.35
C ALA A 65 2.50 -12.60 17.55
N ALA A 66 2.21 -13.89 17.36
CA ALA A 66 0.98 -14.35 16.72
C ALA A 66 -0.26 -13.92 17.50
N GLY A 67 -0.24 -14.03 18.84
CA GLY A 67 -1.33 -13.62 19.72
C GLY A 67 -1.61 -12.12 19.65
N VAL A 68 -0.56 -11.28 19.63
CA VAL A 68 -0.72 -9.83 19.44
C VAL A 68 -1.34 -9.52 18.07
N GLY A 69 -0.86 -10.16 17.00
CA GLY A 69 -1.43 -9.92 15.67
C GLY A 69 -2.84 -10.49 15.48
N ALA A 70 -3.19 -11.60 16.14
CA ALA A 70 -4.56 -12.10 16.19
C ALA A 70 -5.50 -11.14 16.93
N ALA A 71 -5.08 -10.62 18.09
CA ALA A 71 -5.82 -9.60 18.83
C ALA A 71 -5.96 -8.30 18.00
N PHE A 72 -4.93 -7.93 17.24
CA PHE A 72 -4.99 -6.80 16.31
C PHE A 72 -6.04 -7.05 15.23
N PHE A 73 -6.08 -8.24 14.62
CA PHE A 73 -7.08 -8.61 13.61
C PHE A 73 -8.52 -8.60 14.15
N LEU A 74 -8.70 -8.92 15.44
CA LEU A 74 -9.98 -8.89 16.12
C LEU A 74 -10.41 -7.46 16.53
N GLY A 75 -9.51 -6.48 16.50
CA GLY A 75 -9.81 -5.09 16.82
C GLY A 75 -9.65 -4.75 18.31
N GLU A 76 -8.87 -5.53 19.06
CA GLU A 76 -8.61 -5.28 20.48
C GLU A 76 -7.78 -4.01 20.70
N TRP A 77 -8.23 -3.11 21.57
CA TRP A 77 -7.66 -1.78 21.74
C TRP A 77 -6.17 -1.77 22.13
N TRP A 78 -5.72 -2.75 22.93
CA TRP A 78 -4.34 -2.89 23.38
C TRP A 78 -3.41 -3.46 22.30
N ALA A 79 -3.96 -4.16 21.30
CA ALA A 79 -3.16 -4.83 20.29
C ALA A 79 -2.50 -3.85 19.31
N ARG A 80 -3.08 -2.64 19.16
CA ARG A 80 -2.52 -1.59 18.30
C ARG A 80 -1.14 -1.09 18.79
N PRO A 81 -0.95 -0.65 20.05
CA PRO A 81 0.39 -0.40 20.59
C PRO A 81 1.20 -1.69 20.75
N GLY A 82 0.55 -2.83 21.04
CA GLY A 82 1.21 -4.13 21.12
C GLY A 82 1.96 -4.52 19.83
N LEU A 83 1.37 -4.24 18.66
CA LEU A 83 1.98 -4.52 17.35
C LEU A 83 3.31 -3.79 17.17
N VAL A 84 3.43 -2.57 17.71
CA VAL A 84 4.66 -1.76 17.64
C VAL A 84 5.71 -2.24 18.64
N LEU A 85 5.29 -2.67 19.83
CA LEU A 85 6.19 -3.17 20.87
C LEU A 85 6.74 -4.56 20.57
N THR A 86 5.95 -5.40 19.88
CA THR A 86 6.32 -6.78 19.56
C THR A 86 7.68 -6.92 18.85
N PRO A 87 7.99 -6.19 17.77
CA PRO A 87 9.30 -6.28 17.13
C PRO A 87 10.44 -5.78 18.01
N VAL A 88 10.19 -4.86 18.95
CA VAL A 88 11.23 -4.38 19.89
C VAL A 88 11.56 -5.47 20.91
N VAL A 89 10.55 -5.98 21.61
CA VAL A 89 10.72 -7.05 22.62
C VAL A 89 11.25 -8.33 21.97
N GLY A 90 10.67 -8.69 20.83
CA GLY A 90 11.08 -9.85 20.06
C GLY A 90 12.48 -9.74 19.49
N GLY A 91 12.89 -8.54 19.06
CA GLY A 91 14.25 -8.26 18.61
C GLY A 91 15.28 -8.40 19.72
N LEU A 92 15.01 -7.84 20.90
CA LEU A 92 15.90 -7.98 22.07
C LEU A 92 16.05 -9.44 22.49
N TRP A 93 14.96 -10.21 22.51
CA TRP A 93 15.02 -11.64 22.78
C TRP A 93 15.76 -12.39 21.67
N ALA A 94 15.43 -12.20 20.40
CA ALA A 94 16.12 -12.86 19.29
C ALA A 94 17.62 -12.54 19.27
N THR A 95 18.01 -11.34 19.69
CA THR A 95 19.42 -10.93 19.79
C THR A 95 20.19 -11.72 20.83
N SER A 96 19.56 -12.07 21.96
CA SER A 96 20.21 -12.91 22.97
C SER A 96 20.39 -14.37 22.52
N LEU A 97 19.64 -14.82 21.51
CA LEU A 97 19.69 -16.17 20.98
C LEU A 97 20.57 -16.30 19.72
N TYR A 98 20.52 -15.32 18.82
CA TYR A 98 21.12 -15.39 17.47
C TYR A 98 22.13 -14.26 17.19
N GLY A 99 22.40 -13.40 18.17
CA GLY A 99 23.34 -12.29 18.04
C GLY A 99 22.77 -11.04 17.37
N PRO A 100 23.61 -10.02 17.15
CA PRO A 100 23.18 -8.67 16.77
C PRO A 100 22.48 -8.58 15.41
N GLY A 101 22.68 -9.56 14.52
CA GLY A 101 21.98 -9.60 13.23
C GLY A 101 20.46 -9.62 13.34
N ALA A 102 19.92 -10.18 14.45
CA ALA A 102 18.49 -10.20 14.71
C ALA A 102 17.88 -8.79 14.89
N LEU A 103 18.68 -7.80 15.32
CA LEU A 103 18.23 -6.42 15.47
C LEU A 103 17.87 -5.78 14.13
N VAL A 104 18.53 -6.16 13.04
CA VAL A 104 18.23 -5.63 11.70
C VAL A 104 16.82 -6.06 11.28
N VAL A 105 16.51 -7.35 11.45
CA VAL A 105 15.17 -7.89 11.13
C VAL A 105 14.12 -7.25 12.04
N ALA A 106 14.40 -7.16 13.34
CA ALA A 106 13.52 -6.52 14.31
C ALA A 106 13.24 -5.05 13.96
N PHE A 107 14.26 -4.30 13.52
CA PHE A 107 14.11 -2.91 13.12
C PHE A 107 13.24 -2.76 11.87
N LEU A 108 13.40 -3.62 10.86
CA LEU A 108 12.53 -3.62 9.68
C LEU A 108 11.06 -3.93 10.03
N MET A 109 10.86 -4.90 10.94
CA MET A 109 9.52 -5.22 11.45
C MET A 109 8.95 -4.07 12.28
N PHE A 110 9.78 -3.37 13.06
CA PHE A 110 9.38 -2.18 13.80
C PHE A 110 8.93 -1.06 12.87
N ILE A 111 9.70 -0.72 11.83
CA ILE A 111 9.29 0.28 10.84
C ILE A 111 7.95 -0.09 10.21
N SER A 112 7.78 -1.35 9.82
CA SER A 112 6.54 -1.84 9.21
C SER A 112 5.36 -1.72 10.18
N SER A 113 5.54 -2.12 11.45
CA SER A 113 4.52 -2.00 12.49
C SER A 113 4.18 -0.54 12.79
N LEU A 114 5.16 0.36 12.78
CA LEU A 114 4.96 1.79 12.99
C LEU A 114 4.19 2.42 11.83
N GLN A 115 4.47 2.02 10.60
CA GLN A 115 3.70 2.47 9.42
C GLN A 115 2.23 2.04 9.53
N ILE A 116 1.96 0.79 9.93
CA ILE A 116 0.59 0.30 10.18
C ILE A 116 -0.06 1.07 11.33
N PHE A 117 0.69 1.33 12.41
CA PHE A 117 0.18 2.05 13.57
C PHE A 117 -0.22 3.49 13.21
N LEU A 118 0.60 4.19 12.43
CA LEU A 118 0.36 5.57 12.01
C LEU A 118 -0.65 5.69 10.87
N ASP A 119 -0.98 4.59 10.19
CA ASP A 119 -1.89 4.60 9.07
C ASP A 119 -3.30 5.03 9.46
N THR A 120 -3.88 5.92 8.65
CA THR A 120 -5.19 6.51 8.89
C THR A 120 -6.31 5.47 8.77
N ARG A 121 -6.19 4.52 7.84
CA ARG A 121 -7.22 3.50 7.64
C ARG A 121 -7.26 2.53 8.82
N THR A 122 -6.08 2.19 9.36
CA THR A 122 -5.97 1.37 10.57
C THR A 122 -6.54 2.10 11.78
N ARG A 123 -6.36 3.43 11.93
CA ARG A 123 -7.03 4.20 13.00
C ARG A 123 -8.56 4.09 12.95
N LEU A 124 -9.15 4.16 11.75
CA LEU A 124 -10.61 4.01 11.57
C LEU A 124 -11.10 2.60 11.92
N PHE A 125 -10.29 1.57 11.65
CA PHE A 125 -10.61 0.20 12.06
C PHE A 125 -10.70 0.06 13.59
N PHE A 126 -9.81 0.69 14.34
CA PHE A 126 -9.86 0.73 15.80
C PHE A 126 -10.78 1.81 16.38
N CYS A 127 -11.65 2.41 15.55
CA CYS A 127 -12.59 3.45 16.00
C CYS A 127 -11.89 4.64 16.69
N VAL A 128 -10.66 4.96 16.29
CA VAL A 128 -9.89 6.08 16.82
C VAL A 128 -10.20 7.33 16.01
N ASP A 129 -10.41 8.45 16.70
CA ASP A 129 -10.67 9.72 16.05
C ASP A 129 -9.54 10.13 15.09
N VAL A 130 -9.96 10.59 13.91
CA VAL A 130 -9.10 11.00 12.80
C VAL A 130 -9.44 12.43 12.38
N SER A 131 -8.40 13.23 12.15
CA SER A 131 -8.56 14.60 11.67
C SER A 131 -9.24 14.65 10.30
N GLU A 132 -10.00 15.71 10.03
CA GLU A 132 -10.66 15.88 8.73
C GLU A 132 -9.65 15.90 7.57
N LYS A 133 -8.46 16.46 7.81
CA LYS A 133 -7.37 16.51 6.82
C LYS A 133 -6.90 15.11 6.43
N ASP A 134 -6.73 14.21 7.40
CA ASP A 134 -6.28 12.84 7.16
C ASP A 134 -7.38 12.01 6.50
N LEU A 135 -8.64 12.20 6.89
CA LEU A 135 -9.79 11.58 6.23
C LEU A 135 -9.91 12.02 4.77
N ARG A 136 -9.78 13.32 4.50
CA ARG A 136 -9.78 13.86 3.15
C ARG A 136 -8.60 13.31 2.34
N ARG A 137 -7.43 13.16 2.95
CA ARG A 137 -6.27 12.50 2.33
C ARG A 137 -6.59 11.05 2.00
N LEU A 138 -7.17 10.29 2.91
CA LEU A 138 -7.53 8.89 2.70
C LEU A 138 -8.60 8.72 1.61
N TRP A 139 -9.65 9.55 1.64
CA TRP A 139 -10.66 9.62 0.59
C TRP A 139 -10.03 9.91 -0.77
N ASN A 140 -9.11 10.87 -0.80
CA ASN A 140 -8.35 11.21 -1.99
C ASN A 140 -7.46 10.06 -2.51
N LEU A 141 -7.03 9.14 -1.65
CA LEU A 141 -6.18 8.00 -2.03
C LEU A 141 -7.02 6.80 -2.51
N GLN A 142 -8.21 6.60 -1.94
CA GLN A 142 -9.02 5.39 -2.17
C GLN A 142 -10.18 5.60 -3.14
N VAL A 143 -10.82 6.78 -3.11
CA VAL A 143 -12.07 7.04 -3.83
C VAL A 143 -11.85 8.05 -4.97
N ASN A 144 -11.05 9.08 -4.74
CA ASN A 144 -10.80 10.10 -5.76
C ASN A 144 -9.86 9.57 -6.87
N ASN A 145 -10.46 8.93 -7.87
CA ASN A 145 -9.82 8.46 -9.10
C ASN A 145 -8.49 7.71 -8.84
N PRO A 146 -8.54 6.53 -8.19
CA PRO A 146 -7.34 5.75 -7.89
C PRO A 146 -6.59 5.33 -9.17
N LEU A 147 -7.30 5.13 -10.28
CA LEU A 147 -6.73 4.77 -11.58
C LEU A 147 -5.76 5.83 -12.09
N ALA A 148 -6.10 7.12 -11.98
CA ALA A 148 -5.21 8.21 -12.37
C ALA A 148 -3.88 8.20 -11.58
N ARG A 149 -3.93 7.84 -10.29
CA ARG A 149 -2.73 7.72 -9.46
C ARG A 149 -1.89 6.51 -9.87
N HIS A 150 -2.52 5.35 -10.06
CA HIS A 150 -1.81 4.15 -10.51
C HIS A 150 -1.22 4.33 -11.91
N ALA A 151 -1.90 5.07 -12.80
CA ALA A 151 -1.38 5.47 -14.09
C ALA A 151 -0.10 6.30 -13.97
N LEU A 152 -0.08 7.28 -13.06
CA LEU A 152 1.12 8.09 -12.79
C LEU A 152 2.27 7.23 -12.25
N SER A 153 2.00 6.37 -11.27
CA SER A 153 3.02 5.47 -10.71
C SER A 153 3.56 4.50 -11.75
N ALA A 154 2.70 3.88 -12.56
CA ALA A 154 3.10 3.02 -13.66
C ALA A 154 3.88 3.80 -14.74
N GLY A 155 3.47 5.04 -15.04
CA GLY A 155 4.17 5.93 -15.97
C GLY A 155 5.60 6.25 -15.51
N VAL A 156 5.79 6.58 -14.23
CA VAL A 156 7.14 6.78 -13.66
C VAL A 156 7.95 5.48 -13.73
N ALA A 157 7.36 4.35 -13.33
CA ALA A 157 8.03 3.05 -13.41
C ALA A 157 8.40 2.65 -14.84
N SER A 158 7.62 3.09 -15.84
CA SER A 158 7.84 2.77 -17.25
C SER A 158 9.13 3.33 -17.84
N VAL A 159 9.69 4.38 -17.23
CA VAL A 159 11.00 4.92 -17.60
C VAL A 159 12.09 3.87 -17.39
N ALA A 160 12.03 3.13 -16.29
CA ALA A 160 12.99 2.05 -15.99
C ALA A 160 12.56 0.68 -16.56
N PHE A 161 11.25 0.44 -16.69
CA PHE A 161 10.71 -0.86 -17.07
C PHE A 161 9.68 -0.73 -18.21
N PRO A 162 10.06 -0.97 -19.48
CA PRO A 162 9.17 -0.73 -20.62
C PRO A 162 7.87 -1.54 -20.57
N LEU A 163 7.85 -2.67 -19.87
CA LEU A 163 6.65 -3.48 -19.64
C LEU A 163 5.54 -2.75 -18.86
N MET A 164 5.86 -1.67 -18.13
CA MET A 164 4.87 -0.86 -17.40
C MET A 164 4.15 0.15 -18.29
N VAL A 165 4.63 0.40 -19.51
CA VAL A 165 4.01 1.32 -20.48
C VAL A 165 2.54 1.00 -20.76
N PRO A 166 2.15 -0.21 -21.21
CA PRO A 166 0.75 -0.50 -21.54
C PRO A 166 -0.16 -0.29 -20.33
N LEU A 167 0.31 -0.66 -19.14
CA LEU A 167 -0.41 -0.44 -17.90
C LEU A 167 -0.62 1.07 -17.63
N ALA A 168 0.42 1.90 -17.79
CA ALA A 168 0.34 3.34 -17.61
C ALA A 168 -0.67 3.99 -18.59
N LEU A 169 -0.66 3.58 -19.86
CA LEU A 169 -1.57 4.11 -20.89
C LEU A 169 -3.02 3.71 -20.62
N VAL A 170 -3.29 2.43 -20.35
CA VAL A 170 -4.64 1.92 -20.08
C VAL A 170 -5.21 2.54 -18.82
N LEU A 171 -4.45 2.52 -17.71
CA LEU A 171 -4.90 3.13 -16.46
C LEU A 171 -5.09 4.64 -16.58
N GLY A 172 -4.23 5.31 -17.36
CA GLY A 172 -4.35 6.74 -17.62
C GLY A 172 -5.62 7.07 -18.39
N PHE A 173 -5.92 6.32 -19.45
CA PHE A 173 -7.13 6.50 -20.24
C PHE A 173 -8.40 6.23 -19.43
N LEU A 174 -8.45 5.10 -18.71
CA LEU A 174 -9.57 4.78 -17.81
C LEU A 174 -9.70 5.83 -16.70
N GLY A 175 -8.58 6.31 -16.16
CA GLY A 175 -8.53 7.40 -15.19
C GLY A 175 -9.13 8.69 -15.73
N LEU A 176 -8.92 9.05 -17.00
CA LEU A 176 -9.56 10.22 -17.61
C LEU A 176 -11.07 10.06 -17.77
N ARG A 177 -11.52 8.87 -18.18
CA ARG A 177 -12.95 8.56 -18.31
C ARG A 177 -13.68 8.57 -16.97
N ALA A 178 -12.99 8.22 -15.90
CA ALA A 178 -13.54 8.23 -14.55
C ALA A 178 -13.67 9.64 -13.93
N VAL A 179 -13.22 10.69 -14.62
CA VAL A 179 -13.28 12.06 -14.07
C VAL A 179 -14.67 12.65 -14.32
N ASP A 180 -15.37 12.94 -13.22
CA ASP A 180 -16.65 13.61 -13.24
C ASP A 180 -16.64 14.80 -12.28
N ALA A 181 -16.68 16.01 -12.85
CA ALA A 181 -16.74 17.26 -12.09
C ALA A 181 -18.12 17.53 -11.48
N ASN A 182 -19.17 16.88 -11.99
CA ASN A 182 -20.54 17.01 -11.52
C ASN A 182 -20.91 15.98 -10.45
N ALA A 183 -20.06 14.97 -10.24
CA ALA A 183 -20.22 14.03 -9.14
C ALA A 183 -20.19 14.76 -7.78
N ARG A 184 -20.92 14.23 -6.80
CA ARG A 184 -21.00 14.78 -5.45
C ARG A 184 -20.59 13.69 -4.46
N PRO A 185 -19.36 13.72 -3.92
CA PRO A 185 -18.29 14.72 -4.13
C PRO A 185 -17.60 14.65 -5.51
N PRO A 186 -16.99 15.76 -6.00
CA PRO A 186 -16.40 15.81 -7.33
C PRO A 186 -15.19 14.87 -7.45
N ILE A 187 -15.18 14.04 -8.49
CA ILE A 187 -14.10 13.11 -8.79
C ILE A 187 -13.13 13.82 -9.73
N GLY A 188 -11.88 13.99 -9.31
CA GLY A 188 -10.88 14.82 -9.98
C GLY A 188 -9.68 14.06 -10.54
N ARG A 189 -8.52 14.75 -10.56
CA ARG A 189 -7.19 14.23 -10.94
C ARG A 189 -6.91 13.98 -12.42
N LYS A 190 -7.56 14.73 -13.32
CA LYS A 190 -7.23 14.73 -14.77
C LYS A 190 -5.73 14.88 -15.02
N GLY A 191 -5.06 15.77 -14.29
CA GLY A 191 -3.63 16.02 -14.45
C GLY A 191 -2.74 14.80 -14.17
N GLN A 192 -3.09 13.97 -13.17
CA GLN A 192 -2.31 12.75 -12.87
C GLN A 192 -2.48 11.69 -13.96
N ALA A 193 -3.70 11.54 -14.46
CA ALA A 193 -3.98 10.62 -15.57
C ALA A 193 -3.26 11.04 -16.86
N LEU A 194 -3.33 12.34 -17.22
CA LEU A 194 -2.59 12.89 -18.36
C LEU A 194 -1.08 12.72 -18.20
N ALA A 195 -0.53 12.99 -17.01
CA ALA A 195 0.89 12.80 -16.73
C ALA A 195 1.31 11.33 -16.86
N GLY A 196 0.48 10.38 -16.38
CA GLY A 196 0.73 8.95 -16.57
C GLY A 196 0.79 8.53 -18.04
N ILE A 197 -0.15 9.02 -18.86
CA ILE A 197 -0.17 8.78 -20.31
C ILE A 197 1.09 9.40 -20.95
N ALA A 198 1.39 10.65 -20.65
CA ALA A 198 2.54 11.36 -21.21
C ALA A 198 3.86 10.65 -20.88
N LEU A 199 4.04 10.20 -19.64
CA LEU A 199 5.21 9.42 -19.23
C LEU A 199 5.28 8.08 -19.96
N GLY A 200 4.15 7.39 -20.11
CA GLY A 200 4.09 6.13 -20.87
C GLY A 200 4.48 6.30 -22.33
N LEU A 201 3.95 7.33 -23.01
CA LEU A 201 4.33 7.65 -24.40
C LEU A 201 5.79 8.08 -24.51
N GLY A 202 6.27 8.89 -23.56
CA GLY A 202 7.68 9.27 -23.47
C GLY A 202 8.61 8.06 -23.28
N ALA A 203 8.20 7.10 -22.46
CA ALA A 203 8.94 5.85 -22.26
C ALA A 203 8.95 4.99 -23.53
N ILE A 204 7.86 4.93 -24.32
CA ILE A 204 7.88 4.28 -25.64
C ILE A 204 8.95 4.92 -26.54
N ALA A 205 8.97 6.25 -26.61
CA ALA A 205 9.95 6.95 -27.44
C ALA A 205 11.39 6.68 -26.97
N LEU A 206 11.63 6.76 -25.66
CA LEU A 206 12.93 6.50 -25.05
C LEU A 206 13.41 5.08 -25.35
N TRP A 207 12.60 4.06 -25.01
CA TRP A 207 12.97 2.66 -25.21
C TRP A 207 13.00 2.28 -26.69
N GLY A 208 12.15 2.90 -27.51
CA GLY A 208 12.24 2.83 -28.97
C GLY A 208 13.62 3.26 -29.45
N LEU A 209 14.12 4.42 -29.03
CA LEU A 209 15.46 4.88 -29.40
C LEU A 209 16.59 3.98 -28.88
N VAL A 210 16.47 3.52 -27.62
CA VAL A 210 17.47 2.64 -26.99
C VAL A 210 17.55 1.29 -27.68
N LEU A 211 16.42 0.68 -28.01
CA LEU A 211 16.34 -0.65 -28.62
C LEU A 211 16.48 -0.62 -30.15
N TRP A 212 16.14 0.49 -30.80
CA TRP A 212 16.22 0.62 -32.26
C TRP A 212 17.66 0.50 -32.77
N ARG A 213 18.62 1.13 -32.11
CA ARG A 213 20.04 1.08 -32.51
C ARG A 213 20.60 -0.36 -32.65
N PRO A 214 20.56 -1.22 -31.62
CA PRO A 214 21.09 -2.56 -31.72
C PRO A 214 20.29 -3.45 -32.68
N VAL A 215 18.97 -3.24 -32.79
CA VAL A 215 18.14 -4.00 -33.76
C VAL A 215 18.50 -3.63 -35.20
N VAL A 216 18.64 -2.35 -35.50
CA VAL A 216 19.04 -1.90 -36.84
C VAL A 216 20.46 -2.36 -37.16
N GLN A 217 21.40 -2.27 -36.22
CA GLN A 217 22.74 -2.81 -36.41
C GLN A 217 22.72 -4.31 -36.69
N ALA A 218 21.99 -5.10 -35.89
CA ALA A 218 21.89 -6.54 -36.11
C ALA A 218 21.23 -6.92 -37.44
N VAL A 219 20.23 -6.14 -37.90
CA VAL A 219 19.60 -6.34 -39.21
C VAL A 219 20.55 -5.95 -40.35
N PHE A 220 21.25 -4.83 -40.21
CA PHE A 220 22.22 -4.35 -41.19
C PHE A 220 23.39 -5.34 -41.32
N ASP A 221 23.98 -5.76 -40.20
CA ASP A 221 25.08 -6.72 -40.17
C ASP A 221 24.69 -8.03 -40.86
N ARG A 222 23.46 -8.54 -40.64
CA ARG A 222 22.95 -9.74 -41.34
C ARG A 222 22.71 -9.52 -42.83
N LEU A 223 22.26 -8.34 -43.25
CA LEU A 223 21.99 -8.05 -44.66
C LEU A 223 23.28 -7.87 -45.47
N PHE A 224 24.34 -7.37 -44.84
CA PHE A 224 25.61 -7.06 -45.52
C PHE A 224 26.74 -8.06 -45.23
N SER A 225 26.59 -8.99 -44.28
CA SER A 225 27.56 -10.09 -44.07
C SER A 225 27.57 -11.10 -45.21
N ASP A 226 26.46 -11.22 -45.96
CA ASP A 226 26.29 -12.18 -47.04
C ASP A 226 26.62 -11.59 -48.43
N TRP A 227 27.17 -10.37 -48.48
CA TRP A 227 27.60 -9.74 -49.73
C TRP A 227 29.07 -10.11 -50.01
N PRO A 228 29.36 -10.85 -51.09
CA PRO A 228 30.69 -11.40 -51.37
C PRO A 228 31.75 -10.36 -51.76
#